data_AF-A0A4R8SIP6-F1
#
_entry.id   AF-A0A4R8SIP6-F1
#
_cell.length_a   1.000
_cell.length_b   1.000
_cell.length_c   1.000
_cell.angle_alpha   90.00
_cell.angle_beta   90.00
_cell.angle_gamma   90.00
#
_symmetry.space_group_name_H-M   'P 1'
#
loop_
_entity.id
_entity.type
_entity.pdbx_description
1 polymer ?
#
loop_
_entity_poly.entity_id
_entity_poly.type
_entity_poly.pdbx_seq_one_letter_code
_entity_poly.pdbx_strand_id
1 'polypeptide(L)'
;MCMTDQALVDPGDARWLQDVKTARPDRKYFALTLGANRRGEPVWGAQTHWVGWSERNPGWEIRRASFVSADWTMWFWKQTNQRGLVVHDDCALAVFLRVGGHALVVKEIAEAYLPNVIGPCECMHDGAVEAGGRGFLAAGHLDDDAIVRRAPTRKLRMQVLKRDKYRCVICGRRPSDHIDVELHVHHVIPWRMCGPTAEENLVTLCGTCHKGLVPDYAPVLRELAGLPGPASPPRGYITEFDEEVARYRQWIAQRVSECEIGPERNY
;
A
#
# COMPACT_ATOMS: atom_id res chain seq x y z
N MET A 1 41.62 1.42 -30.62
CA MET A 1 40.31 2.01 -30.96
C MET A 1 39.22 1.05 -30.52
N CYS A 2 38.65 1.27 -29.34
CA CYS A 2 37.44 0.56 -28.91
C CYS A 2 36.30 1.57 -29.11
N MET A 3 35.50 1.37 -30.16
CA MET A 3 34.30 2.17 -30.36
C MET A 3 33.30 1.78 -29.28
N THR A 4 32.98 2.72 -28.41
CA THR A 4 31.82 2.64 -27.53
C THR A 4 30.58 2.64 -28.39
N ASP A 5 29.91 1.49 -28.45
CA ASP A 5 28.63 1.32 -29.13
C ASP A 5 27.53 2.00 -28.27
N GLN A 6 27.47 3.33 -28.34
CA GLN A 6 26.30 4.07 -27.90
C GLN A 6 25.25 3.91 -29.01
N ALA A 7 24.39 2.90 -28.87
CA ALA A 7 23.19 2.79 -29.70
C ALA A 7 22.45 4.13 -29.61
N LEU A 8 22.40 4.86 -30.73
CA LEU A 8 21.67 6.12 -30.85
C LEU A 8 20.20 5.80 -30.61
N VAL A 9 19.64 6.31 -29.51
CA VAL A 9 18.20 6.20 -29.21
C VAL A 9 17.42 6.83 -30.36
N ASP A 10 16.45 6.11 -30.91
CA ASP A 10 15.59 6.61 -31.98
C ASP A 10 14.96 7.97 -31.59
N PRO A 11 14.91 8.98 -32.47
CA PRO A 11 14.35 10.28 -32.12
C PRO A 11 12.89 10.22 -31.63
N GLY A 12 12.11 9.24 -32.08
CA GLY A 12 10.76 8.96 -31.57
C GLY A 12 10.79 8.48 -30.13
N ASP A 13 11.66 7.53 -29.81
CA ASP A 13 11.88 7.03 -28.44
C ASP A 13 12.39 8.13 -27.50
N ALA A 14 13.33 8.95 -27.97
CA ALA A 14 13.85 10.08 -27.20
C ALA A 14 12.74 11.09 -26.86
N ARG A 15 11.85 11.37 -27.83
CA ARG A 15 10.70 12.26 -27.62
C ARG A 15 9.69 11.66 -26.64
N TRP A 16 9.39 10.38 -26.75
CA TRP A 16 8.47 9.70 -25.84
C TRP A 16 9.05 9.63 -24.40
N LEU A 17 10.34 9.33 -24.27
CA LEU A 17 11.05 9.34 -22.98
C LEU A 17 11.03 10.70 -22.29
N GLN A 18 10.96 11.79 -23.06
CA GLN A 18 10.79 13.14 -22.53
C GLN A 18 9.33 13.42 -22.15
N ASP A 19 8.36 12.95 -22.94
CA ASP A 19 6.92 13.11 -22.69
C ASP A 19 6.52 12.45 -21.35
N VAL A 20 6.99 11.22 -21.09
CA VAL A 20 6.72 10.51 -19.82
C VAL A 20 7.41 11.09 -18.59
N LYS A 21 8.16 12.19 -18.74
CA LYS A 21 8.81 12.94 -17.65
C LYS A 21 8.24 14.34 -17.48
N THR A 22 7.31 14.76 -18.35
CA THR A 22 6.89 16.17 -18.44
C THR A 22 5.37 16.27 -18.39
N ALA A 23 4.83 16.86 -17.32
CA ALA A 23 3.42 17.18 -17.24
C ALA A 23 3.02 18.31 -18.20
N ARG A 24 1.78 18.25 -18.72
CA ARG A 24 1.22 19.27 -19.62
C ARG A 24 0.36 20.25 -18.81
N PRO A 25 0.61 21.57 -18.85
CA PRO A 25 -0.01 22.54 -17.94
C PRO A 25 -1.52 22.72 -18.15
N ASP A 26 -2.05 22.38 -19.34
CA ASP A 26 -3.46 22.44 -19.71
C ASP A 26 -4.27 21.21 -19.25
N ARG A 27 -3.61 20.23 -18.60
CA ARG A 27 -4.20 18.94 -18.25
C ARG A 27 -4.35 18.75 -16.75
N LYS A 28 -5.35 17.95 -16.38
CA LYS A 28 -5.60 17.54 -15.00
C LYS A 28 -5.04 16.15 -14.76
N TYR A 29 -4.35 15.98 -13.62
CA TYR A 29 -3.68 14.73 -13.26
C TYR A 29 -4.12 14.24 -11.90
N PHE A 30 -4.21 12.92 -11.77
CA PHE A 30 -4.21 12.23 -10.49
C PHE A 30 -2.78 11.80 -10.15
N ALA A 31 -2.39 11.93 -8.88
CA ALA A 31 -1.17 11.31 -8.38
C ALA A 31 -1.50 9.92 -7.84
N LEU A 32 -1.08 8.90 -8.57
CA LEU A 32 -1.28 7.49 -8.24
C LEU A 32 0.06 6.84 -7.88
N THR A 33 0.01 5.87 -6.99
CA THR A 33 1.16 5.05 -6.60
C THR A 33 0.78 3.59 -6.77
N LEU A 34 1.65 2.81 -7.39
CA LEU A 34 1.47 1.37 -7.55
C LEU A 34 2.68 0.65 -6.96
N GLY A 35 2.45 -0.11 -5.89
CA GLY A 35 3.49 -0.85 -5.18
C GLY A 35 2.98 -2.22 -4.76
N ALA A 36 3.70 -2.90 -3.89
CA ALA A 36 3.25 -4.11 -3.23
C ALA A 36 3.51 -4.06 -1.73
N ASN A 37 2.51 -4.48 -0.96
CA ASN A 37 2.57 -4.49 0.51
C ASN A 37 3.60 -5.50 1.04
N ARG A 38 3.78 -5.57 2.36
CA ARG A 38 4.72 -6.52 3.02
C ARG A 38 4.37 -8.00 2.80
N ARG A 39 3.17 -8.30 2.32
CA ARG A 39 2.70 -9.64 1.93
C ARG A 39 2.96 -9.95 0.45
N GLY A 40 3.52 -9.01 -0.30
CA GLY A 40 3.80 -9.15 -1.73
C GLY A 40 2.58 -8.94 -2.63
N GLU A 41 1.48 -8.41 -2.09
CA GLU A 41 0.26 -8.17 -2.85
C GLU A 41 0.29 -6.75 -3.45
N PRO A 42 -0.07 -6.57 -4.74
CA PRO A 42 -0.18 -5.25 -5.34
C PRO A 42 -1.14 -4.34 -4.59
N VAL A 43 -0.75 -3.09 -4.40
CA VAL A 43 -1.55 -2.07 -3.73
C VAL A 43 -1.50 -0.75 -4.49
N TRP A 44 -2.63 -0.07 -4.50
CA TRP A 44 -2.78 1.27 -5.04
C TRP A 44 -2.77 2.31 -3.94
N GLY A 45 -2.07 3.40 -4.18
CA GLY A 45 -2.14 4.65 -3.42
C GLY A 45 -2.63 5.78 -4.32
N ALA A 46 -3.30 6.76 -3.73
CA ALA A 46 -3.69 7.98 -4.42
C ALA A 46 -3.67 9.18 -3.46
N GLN A 47 -3.39 10.36 -4.01
CA GLN A 47 -3.76 11.60 -3.32
C GLN A 47 -5.28 11.74 -3.36
N THR A 48 -5.92 11.89 -2.20
CA THR A 48 -7.37 11.82 -2.07
C THR A 48 -7.95 13.02 -1.33
N HIS A 49 -9.25 13.23 -1.49
CA HIS A 49 -10.06 14.15 -0.68
C HIS A 49 -11.28 13.43 -0.13
N TRP A 50 -11.79 13.95 0.99
CA TRP A 50 -13.03 13.52 1.60
C TRP A 50 -14.22 13.88 0.72
N VAL A 51 -15.18 12.96 0.59
CA VAL A 51 -16.44 13.17 -0.15
C VAL A 51 -17.69 12.71 0.59
N GLY A 52 -17.54 12.14 1.79
CA GLY A 52 -18.67 11.70 2.59
C GLY A 52 -18.24 10.83 3.77
N TRP A 53 -19.21 10.42 4.58
CA TRP A 53 -19.02 9.43 5.63
C TRP A 53 -19.55 8.08 5.18
N SER A 54 -18.91 7.00 5.64
CA SER A 54 -19.42 5.66 5.42
C SER A 54 -20.75 5.45 6.14
N GLU A 55 -21.69 4.80 5.46
CA GLU A 55 -22.95 4.34 6.07
C GLU A 55 -22.74 3.08 6.93
N ARG A 56 -21.71 2.27 6.63
CA ARG A 56 -21.39 1.03 7.35
C ARG A 56 -20.70 1.31 8.68
N ASN A 57 -19.80 2.30 8.70
CA ASN A 57 -19.10 2.75 9.88
C ASN A 57 -19.01 4.29 9.89
N PRO A 58 -19.79 5.00 10.71
CA PRO A 58 -19.76 6.47 10.76
C PRO A 58 -18.41 7.07 11.14
N GLY A 59 -17.47 6.28 11.68
CA GLY A 59 -16.09 6.72 11.94
C GLY A 59 -15.16 6.61 10.73
N TRP A 60 -15.63 6.10 9.59
CA TRP A 60 -14.87 5.94 8.35
C TRP A 60 -15.32 6.93 7.29
N GLU A 61 -14.37 7.37 6.46
CA GLU A 61 -14.60 8.35 5.42
C GLU A 61 -14.81 7.67 4.07
N ILE A 62 -15.66 8.24 3.23
CA ILE A 62 -15.61 7.99 1.80
C ILE A 62 -14.62 8.99 1.19
N ARG A 63 -13.57 8.48 0.54
CA ARG A 63 -12.52 9.26 -0.08
C ARG A 63 -12.39 8.91 -1.55
N ARG A 64 -12.07 9.90 -2.39
CA ARG A 64 -11.81 9.69 -3.83
C ARG A 64 -10.51 10.35 -4.24
N ALA A 65 -9.93 9.92 -5.35
CA ALA A 65 -8.72 10.55 -5.86
C ALA A 65 -8.96 12.03 -6.23
N SER A 66 -7.98 12.87 -5.91
CA SER A 66 -7.96 14.30 -6.17
C SER A 66 -7.13 14.63 -7.39
N PHE A 67 -7.51 15.69 -8.10
CA PHE A 67 -6.56 16.35 -8.98
C PHE A 67 -5.44 17.00 -8.16
N VAL A 68 -4.22 16.95 -8.69
CA VAL A 68 -3.04 17.53 -8.05
C VAL A 68 -2.41 18.62 -8.92
N SER A 69 -1.62 19.49 -8.29
CA SER A 69 -0.68 20.34 -9.02
C SER A 69 0.48 19.47 -9.50
N ALA A 70 0.53 19.22 -10.81
CA ALA A 70 1.56 18.37 -11.41
C ALA A 70 2.97 18.88 -11.11
N ASP A 71 3.21 20.19 -11.24
CA ASP A 71 4.51 20.81 -10.97
C ASP A 71 4.94 20.63 -9.53
N TRP A 72 4.03 20.90 -8.58
CA TRP A 72 4.33 20.74 -7.16
C TRP A 72 4.57 19.27 -6.80
N THR A 73 3.77 18.34 -7.33
CA THR A 73 3.92 16.91 -7.08
C THR A 73 5.24 16.38 -7.64
N MET A 74 5.59 16.72 -8.89
CA MET A 74 6.87 16.31 -9.47
C MET A 74 8.06 16.93 -8.72
N TRP A 75 7.96 18.21 -8.33
CA TRP A 75 8.97 18.85 -7.50
C TRP A 75 9.13 18.12 -6.17
N PHE A 76 8.04 17.82 -5.48
CA PHE A 76 8.05 17.14 -4.18
C PHE A 76 8.70 15.76 -4.28
N TRP A 77 8.28 14.94 -5.24
CA TRP A 77 8.89 13.63 -5.49
C TRP A 77 10.40 13.76 -5.74
N LYS A 78 10.83 14.75 -6.56
CA LYS A 78 12.25 15.01 -6.78
C LYS A 78 12.99 15.37 -5.49
N GLN A 79 12.41 16.17 -4.61
CA GLN A 79 13.02 16.53 -3.31
C GLN A 79 13.13 15.33 -2.37
N THR A 80 12.21 14.37 -2.46
CA THR A 80 12.21 13.15 -1.63
C THR A 80 12.95 11.98 -2.29
N ASN A 81 13.65 12.22 -3.41
CA ASN A 81 14.30 11.19 -4.23
C ASN A 81 13.36 10.09 -4.73
N GLN A 82 12.06 10.39 -4.81
CA GLN A 82 11.07 9.52 -5.42
C GLN A 82 10.89 9.97 -6.88
N ARG A 83 10.85 9.02 -7.81
CA ARG A 83 10.62 9.33 -9.23
C ARG A 83 9.26 8.82 -9.63
N GLY A 84 8.59 9.55 -10.52
CA GLY A 84 7.31 9.16 -11.09
C GLY A 84 7.27 9.33 -12.60
N LEU A 85 6.39 8.58 -13.23
CA LEU A 85 6.06 8.71 -14.65
C LEU A 85 4.94 9.72 -14.85
N VAL A 86 4.89 10.36 -16.01
CA VAL A 86 3.69 11.07 -16.47
C VAL A 86 3.03 10.21 -17.54
N VAL A 87 1.74 9.93 -17.36
CA VAL A 87 0.98 9.00 -18.19
C VAL A 87 -0.08 9.79 -18.96
N HIS A 88 0.18 9.99 -20.25
CA HIS A 88 -0.73 10.68 -21.18
C HIS A 88 -1.45 9.75 -22.15
N ASP A 89 -0.96 8.53 -22.33
CA ASP A 89 -1.46 7.56 -23.31
C ASP A 89 -1.40 6.13 -22.78
N ASP A 90 -1.95 5.20 -23.57
CA ASP A 90 -2.04 3.78 -23.25
C ASP A 90 -0.66 3.12 -23.12
N CYS A 91 0.33 3.57 -23.89
CA CYS A 91 1.69 3.03 -23.84
C CYS A 91 2.37 3.38 -22.52
N ALA A 92 2.28 4.64 -22.10
CA ALA A 92 2.78 5.09 -20.81
C ALA A 92 2.04 4.41 -19.65
N LEU A 93 0.73 4.17 -19.77
CA LEU A 93 -0.04 3.42 -18.77
C LEU A 93 0.46 1.97 -18.68
N ALA A 94 0.65 1.30 -19.82
CA ALA A 94 1.15 -0.06 -19.88
C ALA A 94 2.55 -0.22 -19.27
N VAL A 95 3.41 0.79 -19.42
CA VAL A 95 4.72 0.84 -18.76
C VAL A 95 4.57 1.05 -17.27
N PHE A 96 3.76 2.02 -16.84
CA PHE A 96 3.49 2.27 -15.42
C PHE A 96 2.98 1.01 -14.70
N LEU A 97 2.03 0.28 -15.29
CA LEU A 97 1.50 -0.98 -14.77
C LEU A 97 2.52 -2.14 -14.74
N ARG A 98 3.71 -2.00 -15.32
CA ARG A 98 4.78 -3.00 -15.23
C ARG A 98 5.86 -2.60 -14.25
N VAL A 99 6.18 -1.31 -14.19
CA VAL A 99 7.29 -0.80 -13.39
C VAL A 99 6.86 -0.33 -11.99
N GLY A 100 5.58 -0.03 -11.80
CA GLY A 100 5.04 0.55 -10.56
C GLY A 100 5.65 1.90 -10.22
N GLY A 101 5.59 2.27 -8.94
CA GLY A 101 6.06 3.56 -8.43
C GLY A 101 4.99 4.63 -8.51
N HIS A 102 5.44 5.88 -8.60
CA HIS A 102 4.55 7.03 -8.72
C HIS A 102 4.18 7.30 -10.17
N ALA A 103 2.97 7.78 -10.42
CA ALA A 103 2.56 8.30 -11.70
C ALA A 103 1.62 9.51 -11.55
N LEU A 104 1.85 10.51 -12.38
CA LEU A 104 0.84 11.50 -12.73
C LEU A 104 0.03 10.95 -13.90
N VAL A 105 -1.17 10.46 -13.64
CA VAL A 105 -2.05 9.90 -14.68
C VAL A 105 -3.05 10.96 -15.12
N VAL A 106 -3.05 11.27 -16.41
CA VAL A 106 -3.96 12.26 -16.98
C VAL A 106 -5.41 11.80 -16.80
N LYS A 107 -6.32 12.75 -16.55
CA LYS A 107 -7.73 12.51 -16.24
C LYS A 107 -8.38 11.49 -17.17
N GLU A 108 -8.20 11.65 -18.48
CA GLU A 108 -8.86 10.83 -19.50
C GLU A 108 -8.43 9.36 -19.41
N ILE A 109 -7.13 9.10 -19.22
CA ILE A 109 -6.61 7.74 -19.05
C ILE A 109 -7.07 7.13 -17.72
N ALA A 110 -7.05 7.91 -16.64
CA ALA A 110 -7.45 7.42 -15.33
C ALA A 110 -8.96 7.06 -15.28
N GLU A 111 -9.82 7.89 -15.88
CA GLU A 111 -11.26 7.63 -15.97
C GLU A 111 -11.59 6.45 -16.87
N ALA A 112 -10.85 6.28 -17.97
CA ALA A 112 -11.06 5.18 -18.91
C ALA A 112 -10.65 3.82 -18.33
N TYR A 113 -9.48 3.74 -17.66
CA TYR A 113 -8.85 2.46 -17.32
C TYR A 113 -8.75 2.18 -15.83
N LEU A 114 -8.84 3.19 -14.97
CA LEU A 114 -8.61 3.05 -13.53
C LEU A 114 -9.79 3.53 -12.65
N PRO A 115 -11.07 3.32 -13.03
CA PRO A 115 -12.21 3.85 -12.26
C PRO A 115 -12.26 3.34 -10.82
N ASN A 116 -11.85 2.09 -10.59
CA ASN A 116 -11.80 1.50 -9.24
C ASN A 116 -10.68 2.07 -8.36
N VAL A 117 -9.67 2.70 -8.97
CA VAL A 117 -8.55 3.33 -8.24
C VAL A 117 -8.88 4.77 -7.90
N ILE A 118 -9.52 5.51 -8.82
CA ILE A 118 -9.81 6.94 -8.63
C ILE A 118 -11.18 7.22 -8.02
N GLY A 119 -12.07 6.24 -8.05
CA GLY A 119 -13.44 6.33 -7.57
C GLY A 119 -13.53 6.50 -6.06
N PRO A 120 -14.75 6.78 -5.55
CA PRO A 120 -15.00 6.81 -4.12
C PRO A 120 -14.75 5.43 -3.50
N CYS A 121 -14.00 5.40 -2.40
CA CYS A 121 -13.72 4.22 -1.62
C CYS A 121 -13.95 4.53 -0.14
N GLU A 122 -14.48 3.54 0.58
CA GLU A 122 -14.57 3.57 2.03
C GLU A 122 -13.18 3.38 2.63
N CYS A 123 -12.77 4.31 3.49
CA CYS A 123 -11.44 4.38 4.05
C CYS A 123 -11.49 4.63 5.56
N MET A 124 -10.65 3.89 6.28
CA MET A 124 -10.37 4.13 7.70
C MET A 124 -9.05 4.89 7.86
N HIS A 125 -8.87 5.58 8.98
CA HIS A 125 -7.55 6.13 9.30
C HIS A 125 -6.56 5.01 9.59
N ASP A 126 -5.32 5.16 9.13
CA ASP A 126 -4.25 4.16 9.31
C ASP A 126 -3.72 4.04 10.76
N GLY A 127 -4.23 4.85 11.69
CA GLY A 127 -3.74 4.98 13.07
C GLY A 127 -2.64 6.02 13.28
N ALA A 128 -2.16 6.69 12.22
CA ALA A 128 -1.12 7.70 12.31
C ALA A 128 -1.61 9.08 12.78
N VAL A 129 -2.93 9.31 12.96
CA VAL A 129 -3.50 10.60 13.43
C VAL A 129 -2.74 11.12 14.63
N GLU A 130 -2.56 10.23 15.61
CA GLU A 130 -2.04 10.58 16.92
C GLU A 130 -0.55 10.94 16.88
N ALA A 131 0.14 10.58 15.80
CA ALA A 131 1.51 10.97 15.50
C ALA A 131 1.58 12.14 14.47
N GLY A 132 0.46 12.82 14.21
CA GLY A 132 0.35 13.92 13.23
C GLY A 132 0.28 13.47 11.77
N GLY A 133 0.16 12.16 11.52
CA GLY A 133 -0.06 11.58 10.19
C GLY A 133 -1.50 11.75 9.70
N ARG A 134 -1.71 11.68 8.39
CA ARG A 134 -3.02 11.82 7.73
C ARG A 134 -3.26 10.72 6.69
N GLY A 135 -2.82 9.51 7.00
CA GLY A 135 -2.92 8.35 6.11
C GLY A 135 -4.25 7.62 6.24
N PHE A 136 -4.68 6.99 5.14
CA PHE A 136 -5.93 6.27 5.06
C PHE A 136 -5.70 4.89 4.43
N LEU A 137 -6.46 3.91 4.89
CA LEU A 137 -6.47 2.55 4.35
C LEU A 137 -7.86 2.28 3.76
N ALA A 138 -7.90 1.79 2.53
CA ALA A 138 -9.13 1.29 1.92
C ALA A 138 -9.69 0.16 2.78
N ALA A 139 -10.99 0.18 3.02
CA ALA A 139 -11.70 -0.71 3.93
C ALA A 139 -12.94 -1.36 3.28
N GLY A 140 -13.23 -1.01 2.02
CA GLY A 140 -14.40 -1.54 1.29
C GLY A 140 -14.37 -3.06 1.08
N HIS A 141 -13.21 -3.72 1.20
CA HIS A 141 -13.08 -5.18 1.11
C HIS A 141 -13.36 -5.91 2.43
N LEU A 142 -13.51 -5.17 3.54
CA LEU A 142 -13.79 -5.76 4.85
C LEU A 142 -15.25 -6.15 4.99
N ASP A 143 -15.53 -7.29 5.61
CA ASP A 143 -16.88 -7.74 5.93
C ASP A 143 -17.50 -6.91 7.09
N ASP A 144 -18.83 -6.81 7.14
CA ASP A 144 -19.55 -6.08 8.20
C ASP A 144 -19.23 -6.60 9.61
N ASP A 145 -18.96 -7.90 9.74
CA ASP A 145 -18.55 -8.52 11.01
C ASP A 145 -17.27 -7.89 11.57
N ALA A 146 -16.33 -7.48 10.71
CA ALA A 146 -15.09 -6.81 11.12
C ALA A 146 -15.36 -5.41 11.70
N ILE A 147 -16.49 -4.81 11.33
CA ILE A 147 -16.89 -3.45 11.72
C ILE A 147 -17.69 -3.46 13.02
N VAL A 148 -18.57 -4.45 13.21
CA VAL A 148 -19.51 -4.48 14.34
C VAL A 148 -19.04 -5.33 15.52
N ARG A 149 -18.13 -6.28 15.32
CA ARG A 149 -17.65 -7.18 16.39
C ARG A 149 -16.27 -6.78 16.88
N ARG A 150 -16.19 -6.31 18.12
CA ARG A 150 -14.89 -6.04 18.77
C ARG A 150 -14.05 -7.30 19.01
N ALA A 151 -14.69 -8.38 19.43
CA ALA A 151 -13.97 -9.62 19.74
C ALA A 151 -13.79 -10.46 18.46
N PRO A 152 -12.57 -10.91 18.13
CA PRO A 152 -12.36 -11.77 16.97
C PRO A 152 -13.03 -13.12 17.18
N THR A 153 -13.57 -13.69 16.10
CA THR A 153 -14.06 -15.08 16.11
C THR A 153 -12.92 -16.04 16.43
N ARG A 154 -13.24 -17.26 16.89
CA ARG A 154 -12.23 -18.31 17.13
C ARG A 154 -11.39 -18.59 15.88
N LYS A 155 -12.03 -18.58 14.70
CA LYS A 155 -11.38 -18.75 13.39
C LYS A 155 -10.39 -17.61 13.12
N LEU A 156 -10.83 -16.36 13.21
CA LEU A 156 -9.97 -15.20 13.00
C LEU A 156 -8.81 -15.14 13.99
N ARG A 157 -9.07 -15.41 15.26
CA ARG A 157 -8.03 -15.52 16.30
C ARG A 157 -6.97 -16.53 15.91
N MET A 158 -7.36 -17.72 15.45
CA MET A 158 -6.41 -18.75 15.04
C MET A 158 -5.64 -18.37 13.77
N GLN A 159 -6.27 -17.67 12.82
CA GLN A 159 -5.60 -17.15 11.62
C GLN A 159 -4.46 -16.18 11.99
N VAL A 160 -4.73 -15.22 12.88
CA VAL A 160 -3.73 -14.26 13.37
C VAL A 160 -2.58 -14.98 14.10
N LEU A 161 -2.89 -15.90 15.02
CA LEU A 161 -1.87 -16.67 15.72
C LEU A 161 -0.99 -17.48 14.78
N LYS A 162 -1.59 -18.12 13.76
CA LYS A 162 -0.85 -18.91 12.76
C LYS A 162 0.05 -18.04 11.89
N ARG A 163 -0.46 -16.89 11.43
CA ARG A 163 0.31 -15.90 10.65
C ARG A 163 1.55 -15.46 11.42
N ASP A 164 1.39 -15.14 12.70
CA ASP A 164 2.47 -14.70 13.59
C ASP A 164 3.31 -15.86 14.15
N LYS A 165 3.20 -17.06 13.55
CA LYS A 165 3.95 -18.27 13.91
C LYS A 165 3.83 -18.65 15.39
N TYR A 166 2.67 -18.37 15.99
CA TYR A 166 2.37 -18.57 17.41
C TYR A 166 3.38 -17.89 18.33
N ARG A 167 3.88 -16.70 17.95
CA ARG A 167 4.85 -15.93 18.71
C ARG A 167 4.33 -14.50 18.95
N CYS A 168 4.75 -13.91 20.05
CA CYS A 168 4.61 -12.47 20.24
C CYS A 168 5.41 -11.73 19.15
N VAL A 169 4.77 -10.83 18.40
CA VAL A 169 5.45 -10.08 17.33
C VAL A 169 6.49 -9.09 17.86
N ILE A 170 6.38 -8.67 19.14
CA ILE A 170 7.37 -7.77 19.77
C ILE A 170 8.60 -8.54 20.26
N CYS A 171 8.42 -9.59 21.06
CA CYS A 171 9.54 -10.23 21.78
C CYS A 171 9.89 -11.65 21.29
N GLY A 172 9.14 -12.21 20.35
CA GLY A 172 9.40 -13.53 19.76
C GLY A 172 9.07 -14.74 20.65
N ARG A 173 8.71 -14.53 21.93
CA ARG A 173 8.33 -15.62 22.86
C ARG A 173 7.08 -16.36 22.38
N ARG A 174 7.03 -17.68 22.61
CA ARG A 174 5.89 -18.55 22.33
C ARG A 174 5.62 -19.56 23.45
N PRO A 175 4.37 -20.07 23.57
CA PRO A 175 4.00 -21.06 24.57
C PRO A 175 4.79 -22.38 24.50
N SER A 176 5.31 -22.78 23.33
CA SER A 176 6.08 -24.03 23.21
C SER A 176 7.47 -23.96 23.86
N ASP A 177 8.01 -22.76 24.05
CA ASP A 177 9.34 -22.54 24.63
C ASP A 177 9.24 -22.03 26.08
N HIS A 178 8.05 -21.58 26.51
CA HIS A 178 7.82 -20.88 27.77
C HIS A 178 6.43 -21.19 28.33
N ILE A 179 6.39 -21.83 29.51
CA ILE A 179 5.14 -22.24 30.17
C ILE A 179 4.29 -21.07 30.69
N ASP A 180 4.90 -19.91 30.90
CA ASP A 180 4.29 -18.70 31.44
C ASP A 180 3.69 -17.79 30.35
N VAL A 181 3.85 -18.15 29.07
CA VAL A 181 3.42 -17.31 27.95
C VAL A 181 1.99 -17.64 27.53
N GLU A 182 1.08 -16.73 27.84
CA GLU A 182 -0.24 -16.64 27.20
C GLU A 182 -0.18 -15.63 26.04
N LEU A 183 -0.75 -16.01 24.89
CA LEU A 183 -0.84 -15.16 23.71
C LEU A 183 -2.23 -14.51 23.59
N HIS A 184 -2.24 -13.22 23.31
CA HIS A 184 -3.42 -12.41 23.06
C HIS A 184 -3.39 -11.89 21.62
N VAL A 185 -4.58 -11.61 21.09
CA VAL A 185 -4.73 -10.94 19.80
C VAL A 185 -5.13 -9.50 20.10
N HIS A 186 -4.42 -8.56 19.47
CA HIS A 186 -4.45 -7.14 19.76
C HIS A 186 -4.73 -6.34 18.50
N HIS A 187 -5.57 -5.31 18.60
CA HIS A 187 -5.85 -4.39 17.50
C HIS A 187 -4.73 -3.38 17.32
N VAL A 188 -4.16 -3.27 16.13
CA VAL A 188 -3.11 -2.29 15.82
C VAL A 188 -3.66 -0.87 15.82
N ILE A 189 -4.78 -0.65 15.11
CA ILE A 189 -5.65 0.51 15.29
C ILE A 189 -6.70 0.10 16.33
N PRO A 190 -6.73 0.72 17.52
CA PRO A 190 -7.65 0.35 18.57
C PRO A 190 -9.11 0.43 18.14
N TRP A 191 -9.94 -0.47 18.68
CA TRP A 191 -11.39 -0.45 18.44
C TRP A 191 -12.04 0.92 18.73
N ARG A 192 -11.58 1.60 19.79
CA ARG A 192 -12.05 2.95 20.18
C ARG A 192 -11.75 4.03 19.14
N MET A 193 -10.85 3.76 18.19
CA MET A 193 -10.50 4.62 17.06
C MET A 193 -11.10 4.10 15.75
N CYS A 194 -12.19 3.33 15.85
CA CYS A 194 -12.87 2.70 14.71
C CYS A 194 -11.98 1.72 13.92
N GLY A 195 -10.97 1.12 14.56
CA GLY A 195 -10.16 0.06 13.94
C GLY A 195 -10.92 -1.25 13.81
N PRO A 196 -10.91 -1.92 12.64
CA PRO A 196 -11.69 -3.13 12.39
C PRO A 196 -11.10 -4.34 13.09
N THR A 197 -11.94 -5.32 13.39
CA THR A 197 -11.54 -6.67 13.82
C THR A 197 -11.32 -7.54 12.58
N ALA A 198 -10.23 -7.24 11.86
CA ALA A 198 -9.82 -7.94 10.66
C ALA A 198 -8.36 -8.39 10.79
N GLU A 199 -7.97 -9.42 10.03
CA GLU A 199 -6.61 -9.98 10.11
C GLU A 199 -5.53 -8.91 9.89
N GLU A 200 -5.77 -7.98 8.97
CA GLU A 200 -4.90 -6.85 8.61
C GLU A 200 -4.78 -5.75 9.68
N ASN A 201 -5.58 -5.82 10.75
CA ASN A 201 -5.52 -4.92 11.90
C ASN A 201 -5.29 -5.65 13.24
N LEU A 202 -5.01 -6.96 13.21
CA LEU A 202 -4.81 -7.78 14.40
C LEU A 202 -3.40 -8.37 14.45
N VAL A 203 -2.78 -8.37 15.63
CA VAL A 203 -1.43 -8.95 15.88
C VAL A 203 -1.40 -9.79 17.15
N THR A 204 -0.46 -10.73 17.21
CA THR A 204 -0.22 -11.60 18.35
C THR A 204 0.77 -10.99 19.33
N LEU A 205 0.38 -10.82 20.59
CA LEU A 205 1.23 -10.32 21.67
C LEU A 205 1.19 -11.24 22.88
N CYS A 206 2.30 -11.41 23.60
CA CYS A 206 2.26 -12.08 24.90
C CYS A 206 1.64 -11.16 25.97
N GLY A 207 1.20 -11.74 27.10
CA GLY A 207 0.60 -10.98 28.20
C GLY A 207 1.43 -9.78 28.69
N THR A 208 2.76 -9.93 28.79
CA THR A 208 3.68 -8.86 29.18
C THR A 208 3.68 -7.71 28.18
N CYS A 209 3.90 -8.02 26.89
CA CYS A 209 3.94 -7.03 25.81
C CYS A 209 2.58 -6.37 25.62
N HIS A 210 1.48 -7.13 25.70
CA HIS A 210 0.12 -6.61 25.56
C HIS A 210 -0.24 -5.62 26.66
N LYS A 211 0.05 -5.95 27.92
CA LYS A 211 -0.26 -5.08 29.07
C LYS A 211 0.69 -3.89 29.19
N GLY A 212 1.92 -4.02 28.70
CA GLY A 212 2.94 -2.97 28.73
C GLY A 212 2.93 -2.02 27.52
N LEU A 213 2.07 -2.25 26.53
CA LEU A 213 1.98 -1.40 25.33
C LEU A 213 1.29 -0.07 25.68
N VAL A 214 2.08 1.01 25.76
CA VAL A 214 1.60 2.37 26.04
C VAL A 214 2.24 3.34 25.03
N PRO A 215 1.44 4.10 24.25
CA PRO A 215 -0.02 4.01 24.13
C PRO A 215 -0.47 2.63 23.61
N ASP A 216 -1.77 2.31 23.70
CA ASP A 216 -2.38 1.03 23.31
C ASP A 216 -2.39 0.77 21.79
N TYR A 217 -1.61 1.55 21.03
CA TYR A 217 -1.38 1.42 19.61
C TYR A 217 0.07 1.77 19.31
N ALA A 218 0.69 1.05 18.39
CA ALA A 218 2.04 1.37 17.93
C ALA A 218 2.17 1.00 16.44
N PRO A 219 2.39 1.97 15.54
CA PRO A 219 2.48 1.70 14.10
C PRO A 219 3.52 0.62 13.74
N VAL A 220 4.60 0.51 14.53
CA VAL A 220 5.68 -0.49 14.32
C VAL A 220 5.17 -1.93 14.37
N LEU A 221 4.03 -2.18 15.03
CA LEU A 221 3.40 -3.49 15.04
C LEU A 221 3.01 -3.97 13.63
N ARG A 222 2.71 -3.05 12.70
CA ARG A 222 2.44 -3.40 11.30
C ARG A 222 3.68 -4.02 10.65
N GLU A 223 4.84 -3.38 10.82
CA GLU A 223 6.10 -3.90 10.28
C GLU A 223 6.49 -5.23 10.92
N LEU A 224 6.45 -5.32 12.25
CA LEU A 224 6.82 -6.54 12.97
C LEU A 224 5.93 -7.74 12.59
N ALA A 225 4.66 -7.50 12.28
CA ALA A 225 3.71 -8.53 11.87
C ALA A 225 3.58 -8.70 10.35
N GLY A 226 4.35 -7.96 9.54
CA GLY A 226 4.25 -7.99 8.07
C GLY A 226 2.87 -7.58 7.55
N LEU A 227 2.17 -6.69 8.26
CA LEU A 227 0.88 -6.17 7.86
C LEU A 227 1.01 -5.09 6.77
N PRO A 228 -0.02 -4.90 5.93
CA PRO A 228 -0.10 -3.78 5.01
C PRO A 228 -0.17 -2.42 5.74
N GLY A 229 0.26 -1.37 5.04
CA GLY A 229 0.23 0.02 5.51
C GLY A 229 1.53 0.48 6.18
N PRO A 230 1.69 1.80 6.37
CA PRO A 230 2.91 2.40 6.88
C PRO A 230 3.16 2.01 8.35
N ALA A 231 4.40 1.64 8.66
CA ALA A 231 4.77 1.14 9.98
C ALA A 231 5.30 2.20 10.96
N SER A 232 5.61 3.40 10.48
CA SER A 232 6.05 4.56 11.25
C SER A 232 6.05 5.77 10.32
N PRO A 233 6.14 7.02 10.85
CA PRO A 233 6.69 8.11 10.04
C PRO A 233 8.04 7.67 9.45
N PRO A 234 8.35 8.01 8.19
CA PRO A 234 9.51 7.47 7.48
C PRO A 234 10.81 7.66 8.30
N ARG A 235 11.43 6.54 8.71
CA ARG A 235 12.73 6.54 9.39
C ARG A 235 13.84 6.44 8.35
N GLY A 236 14.48 7.58 8.05
CA GLY A 236 15.66 7.62 7.20
C GLY A 236 15.39 7.69 5.69
N TYR A 237 16.48 7.81 4.93
CA TYR A 237 16.49 8.17 3.50
C TYR A 237 16.15 7.02 2.54
N ILE A 238 15.97 5.79 3.02
CA ILE A 238 15.44 4.67 2.22
C ILE A 238 13.95 4.61 2.49
N THR A 239 13.17 4.95 1.48
CA THR A 239 11.73 5.15 1.65
C THR A 239 11.02 3.80 1.59
N GLU A 240 10.07 3.54 2.48
CA GLU A 240 9.14 2.39 2.40
C GLU A 240 8.60 2.19 0.97
N PHE A 241 8.44 3.29 0.24
CA PHE A 241 8.15 3.34 -1.19
C PHE A 241 9.12 2.52 -2.06
N ASP A 242 10.44 2.65 -1.93
CA ASP A 242 11.39 1.93 -2.79
C ASP A 242 11.27 0.42 -2.60
N GLU A 243 11.04 -0.03 -1.37
CA GLU A 243 10.80 -1.43 -1.07
C GLU A 243 9.45 -1.92 -1.61
N GLU A 244 8.40 -1.12 -1.52
CA GLU A 244 7.08 -1.44 -2.10
C GLU A 244 7.16 -1.59 -3.62
N VAL A 245 7.89 -0.70 -4.29
CA VAL A 245 8.10 -0.76 -5.74
C VAL A 245 8.96 -1.96 -6.12
N ALA A 246 10.00 -2.27 -5.33
CA ALA A 246 10.82 -3.46 -5.57
C ALA A 246 10.00 -4.75 -5.43
N ARG A 247 9.18 -4.87 -4.38
CA ARG A 247 8.26 -6.01 -4.20
C ARG A 247 7.26 -6.11 -5.36
N TYR A 248 6.73 -4.98 -5.83
CA TYR A 248 5.81 -4.97 -6.96
C TYR A 248 6.46 -5.48 -8.24
N ARG A 249 7.69 -5.05 -8.53
CA ARG A 249 8.43 -5.52 -9.71
C ARG A 249 8.77 -7.00 -9.64
N GLN A 250 9.05 -7.53 -8.45
CA GLN A 250 9.21 -8.97 -8.24
C GLN A 250 7.90 -9.72 -8.53
N TRP A 251 6.77 -9.20 -8.05
CA TRP A 251 5.45 -9.76 -8.33
C TRP A 251 5.13 -9.77 -9.83
N ILE A 252 5.43 -8.68 -10.55
CA ILE A 252 5.28 -8.61 -12.02
C ILE A 252 6.18 -9.63 -12.71
N ALA A 253 7.46 -9.70 -12.35
CA ALA A 253 8.40 -10.63 -12.97
C ALA A 253 7.96 -12.09 -12.81
N GLN A 254 7.44 -12.45 -11.63
CA GLN A 254 6.88 -13.77 -11.38
C GLN A 254 5.69 -14.06 -12.30
N ARG A 255 4.73 -13.12 -12.43
CA ARG A 255 3.55 -13.29 -13.28
C ARG A 255 3.88 -13.36 -14.78
N VAL A 256 4.85 -12.59 -15.24
CA VAL A 256 5.33 -12.65 -16.63
C VAL A 256 5.95 -14.01 -16.89
N SER A 257 6.82 -14.49 -16.00
CA SER A 257 7.44 -15.82 -16.13
C SER A 257 6.39 -16.94 -16.12
N GLU A 258 5.39 -16.89 -15.24
CA GLU A 258 4.28 -17.86 -15.21
C GLU A 258 3.49 -17.89 -16.53
N CYS A 259 3.29 -16.73 -17.18
CA CYS A 259 2.62 -16.64 -18.49
C CYS A 259 3.49 -17.16 -19.65
N GLU A 260 4.81 -16.98 -19.59
CA GLU A 260 5.74 -17.50 -20.60
C GLU A 260 5.85 -19.04 -20.56
N ILE A 261 5.48 -19.67 -19.45
CA ILE A 261 5.62 -21.12 -19.21
C ILE A 261 4.29 -21.91 -19.40
N GLY A 262 3.19 -21.31 -19.86
CA GLY A 262 1.89 -21.99 -19.96
C GLY A 262 1.25 -22.09 -21.37
N PRO A 263 0.51 -23.17 -21.70
CA PRO A 263 0.78 -24.59 -21.47
C PRO A 263 1.42 -25.25 -22.72
N GLU A 264 2.18 -26.33 -22.55
CA GLU A 264 2.41 -27.25 -23.66
C GLU A 264 1.07 -27.69 -24.25
N ARG A 265 0.98 -27.56 -25.57
CA ARG A 265 -0.17 -27.96 -26.39
C ARG A 265 -0.36 -29.47 -26.21
N ASN A 266 -1.42 -29.87 -25.52
CA ASN A 266 -1.99 -31.20 -25.70
C ASN A 266 -2.70 -31.22 -27.06
N TYR A 267 -2.02 -31.72 -28.08
CA TYR A 267 -2.58 -32.26 -29.32
C TYR A 267 -2.27 -33.75 -29.37
#